data_AF-A0A8J6NH83-F1
#
_entry.id   AF-A0A8J6NH83-F1
#
_cell.length_a   1.000
_cell.length_b   1.000
_cell.length_c   1.000
_cell.angle_alpha   90.00
_cell.angle_beta   90.00
_cell.angle_gamma   90.00
#
_symmetry.space_group_name_H-M   'P 1'
#
loop_
_entity.id
_entity.type
_entity.pdbx_description
1 polymer ?
#
loop_
_entity_poly.entity_id
_entity_poly.type
_entity_poly.pdbx_seq_one_letter_code
_entity_poly.pdbx_strand_id
1 'polypeptide(L)'
;TIERLTELARPSQAIIQEQYVDQETLKLSAEKNISIVAAKQIVLSRQNRVLTDNDLLYFSHLNGKAVTVADVLNAPASYDKKPLADPLEPEYNGSMTTAMFYWNNGKPSIHSFAHGKYTYHFKKFESQYRGNNGANSPFPQKTIDELNNMNKEFASCLLGGKYRIIKESYDHSQGQHTIDFMEFTSFKNFFSNKKVLIQDGDSTKAVSIAKVWQQWEGRRTYDNVVFFPGNNAPKHSYNLFRGFPLKPKKGDWSLMEDHLRTIICAGDSDLYDYLISWMARTVQDPGGKKPGVAIVMKGGKGVGKGVFANYFGKIFGEAFLPISTSKGFTGNFNAHLSKCLMVFLDEAVWGGDKPAEGQLKALITEPTMLFEAKGIDSMALQSFINVIMASNEDWVCPATVDERRFCVLSPSSARQGDTAYFDNLCDQMDNGGVEAMYHDLLQQPYDMSTLRKAPHTVGLIEQVTQSLPSVLQFWHFALSRGFLLSHRDTGTPVKAYGGNASDDWPDKAWKYEVYNEYRNNFCKGERNIKSDKAFWTETWKFWVNGKAGQTRPQFPGSSRKYLLEIDTCESMQDAFTKYTGIQF
;
A
#
# COMPACT_ATOMS: atom_id res chain seq x y z
N THR A 1 5.09 -33.00 -12.65
CA THR A 1 6.56 -32.86 -12.47
C THR A 1 6.84 -31.50 -11.90
N ILE A 2 7.78 -31.38 -10.96
CA ILE A 2 8.22 -30.10 -10.38
C ILE A 2 8.56 -29.08 -11.49
N GLU A 3 9.11 -29.53 -12.62
CA GLU A 3 9.36 -28.71 -13.83
C GLU A 3 8.10 -28.08 -14.45
N ARG A 4 6.94 -28.76 -14.40
CA ARG A 4 5.67 -28.24 -14.96
C ARG A 4 5.02 -27.18 -14.06
N LEU A 5 5.38 -27.13 -12.78
CA LEU A 5 4.97 -26.08 -11.83
C LEU A 5 5.94 -24.89 -11.86
N THR A 6 7.22 -25.11 -12.18
CA THR A 6 8.21 -24.02 -12.40
C THR A 6 7.92 -23.21 -13.66
N GLU A 7 7.32 -23.82 -14.70
CA GLU A 7 6.90 -23.09 -15.92
C GLU A 7 5.65 -22.23 -15.72
N LEU A 8 4.74 -22.62 -14.82
CA LEU A 8 3.51 -21.88 -14.52
C LEU A 8 3.73 -20.67 -13.59
N ALA A 9 4.92 -20.55 -12.99
CA ALA A 9 5.29 -19.52 -12.00
C ALA A 9 6.24 -18.43 -12.55
N ARG A 10 6.20 -18.12 -13.85
CA ARG A 10 6.82 -16.88 -14.36
C ARG A 10 5.85 -15.70 -14.13
N PRO A 11 6.25 -14.63 -13.41
CA PRO A 11 5.32 -13.62 -12.94
C PRO A 11 4.85 -12.70 -14.07
N SER A 12 3.73 -12.04 -13.79
CA SER A 12 2.97 -11.03 -14.55
C SER A 12 3.73 -10.01 -15.41
N GLN A 13 5.05 -9.82 -15.24
CA GLN A 13 5.90 -9.15 -16.24
C GLN A 13 5.89 -9.86 -17.60
N ALA A 14 5.91 -11.20 -17.62
CA ALA A 14 5.85 -11.97 -18.85
C ALA A 14 4.53 -11.73 -19.59
N ILE A 15 3.42 -11.52 -18.87
CA ILE A 15 2.07 -11.34 -19.45
C ILE A 15 1.87 -9.92 -19.96
N ILE A 16 2.33 -8.91 -19.22
CA ILE A 16 2.30 -7.51 -19.70
C ILE A 16 3.24 -7.34 -20.89
N GLN A 17 4.41 -7.99 -20.85
CA GLN A 17 5.35 -8.03 -21.96
C GLN A 17 4.78 -8.80 -23.16
N GLU A 18 4.07 -9.92 -22.92
CA GLU A 18 3.40 -10.72 -23.96
C GLU A 18 2.23 -9.95 -24.59
N GLN A 19 1.41 -9.24 -23.80
CA GLN A 19 0.33 -8.37 -24.30
C GLN A 19 0.86 -7.21 -25.15
N TYR A 20 1.94 -6.55 -24.71
CA TYR A 20 2.60 -5.51 -25.51
C TYR A 20 3.21 -6.08 -26.81
N VAL A 21 3.88 -7.23 -26.71
CA VAL A 21 4.46 -7.92 -27.86
C VAL A 21 3.37 -8.29 -28.87
N ASP A 22 2.23 -8.78 -28.41
CA ASP A 22 1.12 -9.18 -29.27
C ASP A 22 0.46 -7.97 -29.96
N GLN A 23 0.26 -6.85 -29.26
CA GLN A 23 -0.28 -5.62 -29.85
C GLN A 23 0.65 -5.03 -30.92
N GLU A 24 1.95 -4.89 -30.61
CA GLU A 24 2.94 -4.38 -31.57
C GLU A 24 3.17 -5.35 -32.74
N THR A 25 3.02 -6.66 -32.52
CA THR A 25 3.12 -7.68 -33.57
C THR A 25 2.03 -7.50 -34.61
N LEU A 26 0.78 -7.30 -34.16
CA LEU A 26 -0.36 -7.11 -35.05
C LEU A 26 -0.23 -5.82 -35.86
N LYS A 27 0.20 -4.75 -35.21
CA LYS A 27 0.46 -3.46 -35.87
C LYS A 27 1.56 -3.57 -36.93
N LEU A 28 2.69 -4.18 -36.59
CA LEU A 28 3.82 -4.34 -37.51
C LEU A 28 3.51 -5.29 -38.68
N SER A 29 2.77 -6.37 -38.43
CA SER A 29 2.32 -7.30 -39.47
C SER A 29 1.45 -6.60 -40.50
N ALA A 30 0.54 -5.72 -40.05
CA ALA A 30 -0.32 -4.92 -40.92
C ALA A 30 0.45 -3.84 -41.70
N GLU A 31 1.35 -3.11 -41.04
CA GLU A 31 2.11 -2.02 -41.66
C GLU A 31 3.12 -2.50 -42.70
N LYS A 32 3.79 -3.64 -42.46
CA LYS A 32 4.86 -4.15 -43.32
C LYS A 32 4.45 -5.33 -44.20
N ASN A 33 3.18 -5.77 -44.13
CA ASN A 33 2.63 -6.90 -44.88
C ASN A 33 3.49 -8.18 -44.73
N ILE A 34 3.88 -8.49 -43.50
CA ILE A 34 4.68 -9.68 -43.15
C ILE A 34 3.87 -10.61 -42.25
N SER A 35 4.23 -11.91 -42.20
CA SER A 35 3.51 -12.88 -41.36
C SER A 35 3.57 -12.51 -39.88
N ILE A 36 2.52 -12.85 -39.12
CA ILE A 36 2.46 -12.64 -37.66
C ILE A 36 3.68 -13.26 -36.96
N VAL A 37 4.14 -14.42 -37.43
CA VAL A 37 5.33 -15.09 -36.90
C VAL A 37 6.60 -14.25 -37.11
N ALA A 38 6.77 -13.67 -38.30
CA ALA A 38 7.90 -12.79 -38.60
C ALA A 38 7.80 -11.46 -37.83
N ALA A 39 6.61 -10.86 -37.75
CA ALA A 39 6.36 -9.65 -36.99
C ALA A 39 6.63 -9.84 -35.48
N LYS A 40 6.23 -10.99 -34.91
CA LYS A 40 6.48 -11.31 -33.50
C LYS A 40 7.96 -11.46 -33.20
N GLN A 41 8.69 -12.10 -34.11
CA GLN A 41 10.15 -12.21 -34.00
C GLN A 41 10.84 -10.83 -34.04
N ILE A 42 10.34 -9.90 -34.86
CA ILE A 42 10.85 -8.53 -34.94
C ILE A 42 10.50 -7.75 -33.67
N VAL A 43 9.26 -7.81 -33.17
CA VAL A 43 8.86 -7.07 -31.95
C VAL A 43 9.62 -7.53 -30.71
N LEU A 44 9.82 -8.84 -30.57
CA LEU A 44 10.65 -9.41 -29.50
C LEU A 44 12.13 -9.02 -29.61
N SER A 45 12.64 -8.79 -30.82
CA SER A 45 14.02 -8.36 -31.04
C SER A 45 14.18 -6.86 -30.76
N ARG A 46 13.17 -6.04 -31.07
CA ARG A 46 13.09 -4.59 -30.76
C ARG A 46 13.18 -4.29 -29.26
N GLN A 47 12.49 -5.07 -28.40
CA GLN A 47 12.57 -4.89 -26.94
C GLN A 47 13.99 -5.09 -26.39
N ASN A 48 14.79 -5.94 -27.03
CA ASN A 48 16.14 -6.25 -26.61
C ASN A 48 17.22 -5.46 -27.37
N ARG A 49 16.81 -4.54 -28.27
CA ARG A 49 17.71 -3.77 -29.15
C ARG A 49 18.59 -4.68 -30.03
N VAL A 50 18.04 -5.84 -30.40
CA VAL A 50 18.66 -6.82 -31.28
C VAL A 50 17.95 -6.75 -32.63
N LEU A 51 18.71 -6.51 -33.70
CA LEU A 51 18.25 -6.47 -35.08
C LEU A 51 18.42 -7.85 -35.71
N THR A 52 17.35 -8.32 -36.36
CA THR A 52 17.30 -9.55 -37.15
C THR A 52 17.65 -9.28 -38.60
N ASP A 53 17.96 -10.33 -39.35
CA ASP A 53 18.33 -10.25 -40.77
C ASP A 53 17.27 -9.54 -41.64
N ASN A 54 16.01 -9.55 -41.22
CA ASN A 54 14.88 -8.94 -41.94
C ASN A 54 14.59 -7.49 -41.53
N ASP A 55 15.25 -6.96 -40.51
CA ASP A 55 15.05 -5.57 -40.10
C ASP A 55 15.55 -4.61 -41.19
N LEU A 56 14.83 -3.49 -41.35
CA LEU A 56 15.11 -2.50 -42.40
C LEU A 56 15.92 -1.35 -41.83
N LEU A 57 16.98 -0.98 -42.53
CA LEU A 57 17.85 0.15 -42.23
C LEU A 57 17.77 1.18 -43.36
N TYR A 58 17.85 2.46 -42.98
CA TYR A 58 17.70 3.60 -43.90
C TYR A 58 18.95 4.47 -43.85
N PHE A 59 19.92 4.16 -44.70
CA PHE A 59 21.16 4.93 -44.77
C PHE A 59 20.97 6.22 -45.55
N SER A 60 21.58 7.31 -45.07
CA SER A 60 21.47 8.62 -45.71
C SER A 60 21.99 8.62 -47.16
N HIS A 61 23.09 7.91 -47.42
CA HIS A 61 23.70 7.81 -48.75
C HIS A 61 22.85 7.01 -49.77
N LEU A 62 21.77 6.37 -49.31
CA LEU A 62 20.80 5.66 -50.15
C LEU A 62 19.49 6.44 -50.34
N ASN A 63 19.45 7.72 -49.92
CA ASN A 63 18.29 8.61 -50.08
C ASN A 63 16.97 8.01 -49.57
N GLY A 64 17.01 7.32 -48.42
CA GLY A 64 15.80 6.76 -47.80
C GLY A 64 15.32 5.43 -48.38
N LYS A 65 16.04 4.83 -49.34
CA LYS A 65 15.75 3.46 -49.77
C LYS A 65 16.07 2.48 -48.64
N ALA A 66 15.11 1.65 -48.27
CA ALA A 66 15.28 0.60 -47.28
C ALA A 66 16.25 -0.49 -47.77
N VAL A 67 17.16 -0.91 -46.91
CA VAL A 67 18.00 -2.11 -47.08
C VAL A 67 17.82 -3.04 -45.89
N THR A 68 17.88 -4.35 -46.10
CA THR A 68 17.76 -5.29 -44.99
C THR A 68 19.08 -5.38 -44.22
N VAL A 69 19.01 -5.77 -42.96
CA VAL A 69 20.20 -6.13 -42.18
C VAL A 69 21.01 -7.22 -42.87
N ALA A 70 20.38 -8.23 -43.48
CA ALA A 70 21.09 -9.26 -44.24
C ALA A 70 21.95 -8.66 -45.37
N ASP A 71 21.41 -7.72 -46.14
CA ASP A 71 22.12 -7.05 -47.23
C ASP A 71 23.33 -6.25 -46.71
N VAL A 72 23.14 -5.55 -45.59
CA VAL A 72 24.20 -4.78 -44.93
C VAL A 72 25.31 -5.70 -44.43
N LEU A 73 24.96 -6.84 -43.85
CA LEU A 73 25.91 -7.82 -43.32
C LEU A 73 26.63 -8.62 -44.42
N ASN A 74 26.04 -8.75 -45.61
CA ASN A 74 26.67 -9.41 -46.76
C ASN A 74 27.66 -8.49 -47.52
N ALA A 75 27.51 -7.17 -47.39
CA ALA A 75 28.40 -6.18 -48.01
C ALA A 75 28.86 -5.07 -47.03
N PRO A 76 29.44 -5.41 -45.86
CA PRO A 76 29.64 -4.48 -44.76
C PRO A 76 30.58 -3.31 -45.08
N ALA A 77 31.53 -3.50 -45.99
CA ALA A 77 32.45 -2.45 -46.43
C ALA A 77 31.73 -1.26 -47.09
N SER A 78 30.56 -1.48 -47.70
CA SER A 78 29.75 -0.42 -48.32
C SER A 78 29.00 0.44 -47.29
N TYR A 79 28.85 -0.07 -46.07
CA TYR A 79 28.02 0.53 -45.01
C TYR A 79 28.82 0.99 -43.79
N ASP A 80 30.07 0.54 -43.62
CA ASP A 80 30.91 0.90 -42.48
C ASP A 80 31.09 2.43 -42.35
N LYS A 81 30.86 2.94 -41.14
CA LYS A 81 30.90 4.37 -40.80
C LYS A 81 29.97 5.23 -41.65
N LYS A 82 28.87 4.65 -42.17
CA LYS A 82 27.82 5.41 -42.86
C LYS A 82 26.69 5.77 -41.88
N PRO A 83 26.22 7.03 -41.91
CA PRO A 83 25.10 7.43 -41.10
C PRO A 83 23.78 6.90 -41.66
N LEU A 84 22.84 6.67 -40.76
CA LEU A 84 21.52 6.15 -41.03
C LEU A 84 20.50 6.76 -40.06
N ALA A 85 19.22 6.61 -40.39
CA ALA A 85 18.14 6.90 -39.46
C ALA A 85 18.20 5.95 -38.24
N ASP A 86 17.51 6.30 -37.14
CA ASP A 86 17.42 5.37 -36.02
C ASP A 86 16.73 4.05 -36.47
N PRO A 87 17.27 2.87 -36.13
CA PRO A 87 16.69 1.58 -36.54
C PRO A 87 15.28 1.28 -36.02
N LEU A 88 14.84 1.89 -34.92
CA LEU A 88 13.50 1.70 -34.33
C LEU A 88 12.56 2.86 -34.67
N GLU A 89 13.07 4.08 -34.69
CA GLU A 89 12.32 5.30 -35.02
C GLU A 89 12.96 6.03 -36.22
N PRO A 90 12.86 5.51 -37.45
CA PRO A 90 13.48 6.13 -38.64
C PRO A 90 13.07 7.60 -38.88
N GLU A 91 11.89 7.97 -38.40
CA GLU A 91 11.30 9.31 -38.45
C GLU A 91 11.74 10.24 -37.30
N TYR A 92 12.54 9.76 -36.34
CA TYR A 92 12.96 10.54 -35.17
C TYR A 92 13.65 11.85 -35.59
N ASN A 93 13.06 12.98 -35.16
CA ASN A 93 13.46 14.34 -35.53
C ASN A 93 13.58 14.60 -37.05
N GLY A 94 12.96 13.77 -37.90
CA GLY A 94 13.07 13.85 -39.35
C GLY A 94 14.48 13.63 -39.90
N SER A 95 15.40 13.06 -39.11
CA SER A 95 16.83 12.98 -39.44
C SER A 95 17.29 11.58 -39.81
N MET A 96 17.81 11.43 -41.04
CA MET A 96 18.44 10.21 -41.56
C MET A 96 19.92 10.05 -41.15
N THR A 97 20.40 10.85 -40.19
CA THR A 97 21.78 10.76 -39.68
C THR A 97 21.83 10.63 -38.16
N THR A 98 20.72 10.19 -37.56
CA THR A 98 20.56 10.03 -36.11
C THR A 98 21.38 8.85 -35.55
N ALA A 99 21.79 7.91 -36.42
CA ALA A 99 22.61 6.78 -36.04
C ALA A 99 23.78 6.57 -37.01
N MET A 100 24.72 5.71 -36.61
CA MET A 100 25.91 5.37 -37.40
C MET A 100 26.19 3.87 -37.30
N PHE A 101 26.39 3.20 -38.44
CA PHE A 101 26.78 1.79 -38.49
C PHE A 101 28.31 1.66 -38.44
N TYR A 102 28.79 0.66 -37.71
CA TYR A 102 30.20 0.30 -37.61
C TYR A 102 30.34 -1.21 -37.82
N TRP A 103 31.28 -1.64 -38.66
CA TRP A 103 31.57 -3.06 -38.87
C TRP A 103 32.46 -3.65 -37.76
N ASN A 104 33.34 -2.83 -37.17
CA ASN A 104 34.22 -3.20 -36.05
C ASN A 104 34.90 -4.57 -36.20
N ASN A 105 35.55 -4.81 -37.34
CA ASN A 105 36.30 -6.05 -37.61
C ASN A 105 35.50 -7.33 -37.36
N GLY A 106 34.25 -7.38 -37.82
CA GLY A 106 33.37 -8.55 -37.68
C GLY A 106 32.49 -8.54 -36.43
N LYS A 107 32.40 -7.41 -35.72
CA LYS A 107 31.45 -7.18 -34.62
C LYS A 107 30.56 -5.96 -34.90
N PRO A 108 29.65 -6.04 -35.89
CA PRO A 108 28.88 -4.87 -36.31
C PRO A 108 28.07 -4.19 -35.18
N SER A 109 28.00 -2.87 -35.12
CA SER A 109 27.13 -2.17 -34.16
C SER A 109 26.51 -0.95 -34.82
N ILE A 110 25.34 -0.55 -34.34
CA ILE A 110 24.76 0.74 -34.69
C ILE A 110 24.67 1.59 -33.44
N HIS A 111 25.29 2.76 -33.45
CA HIS A 111 25.17 3.74 -32.37
C HIS A 111 24.16 4.80 -32.80
N SER A 112 23.06 4.91 -32.08
CA SER A 112 22.04 5.94 -32.27
C SER A 112 22.15 7.01 -31.20
N PHE A 113 21.90 8.26 -31.57
CA PHE A 113 21.86 9.41 -30.68
C PHE A 113 20.44 9.79 -30.23
N ALA A 114 19.41 9.04 -30.68
CA ALA A 114 18.03 9.23 -30.23
C ALA A 114 17.89 9.01 -28.70
N HIS A 115 17.02 9.81 -28.07
CA HIS A 115 16.64 9.77 -26.63
C HIS A 115 17.77 9.48 -25.60
N GLY A 116 19.01 9.96 -25.84
CA GLY A 116 20.09 9.86 -24.85
C GLY A 116 21.15 8.79 -25.11
N LYS A 117 21.36 8.39 -26.38
CA LYS A 117 22.38 7.45 -26.89
C LYS A 117 22.05 5.97 -26.64
N TYR A 118 21.96 5.20 -27.71
CA TYR A 118 21.73 3.75 -27.69
C TYR A 118 22.68 3.01 -28.62
N THR A 119 22.87 1.72 -28.35
CA THR A 119 23.59 0.79 -29.24
C THR A 119 22.67 -0.36 -29.61
N TYR A 120 22.59 -0.66 -30.90
CA TYR A 120 21.91 -1.82 -31.43
C TYR A 120 22.90 -2.93 -31.79
N HIS A 121 22.45 -4.16 -31.60
CA HIS A 121 23.21 -5.38 -31.83
C HIS A 121 22.52 -6.23 -32.89
N PHE A 122 23.25 -7.13 -33.55
CA PHE A 122 22.71 -7.98 -34.61
C PHE A 122 22.54 -9.41 -34.11
N LYS A 123 21.37 -10.02 -34.34
CA LYS A 123 21.00 -11.36 -33.87
C LYS A 123 22.00 -12.44 -34.31
N LYS A 124 22.48 -12.34 -35.55
CA LYS A 124 23.49 -13.25 -36.13
C LYS A 124 24.82 -13.25 -35.35
N PHE A 125 25.09 -12.17 -34.62
CA PHE A 125 26.27 -11.99 -33.78
C PHE A 125 25.86 -11.81 -32.31
N GLU A 126 24.64 -12.20 -31.92
CA GLU A 126 24.14 -12.08 -30.54
C GLU A 126 25.05 -12.81 -29.56
N SER A 127 25.65 -13.94 -29.96
CA SER A 127 26.66 -14.66 -29.18
C SER A 127 27.94 -13.85 -28.93
N GLN A 128 28.21 -12.84 -29.76
CA GLN A 128 29.36 -11.94 -29.67
C GLN A 128 29.01 -10.59 -28.99
N TYR A 129 27.74 -10.17 -29.01
CA TYR A 129 27.23 -8.94 -28.35
C TYR A 129 26.56 -9.17 -27.00
N ARG A 130 26.23 -10.42 -26.65
CA ARG A 130 26.14 -10.82 -25.25
C ARG A 130 27.51 -10.56 -24.65
N GLY A 131 27.74 -9.29 -24.32
CA GLY A 131 28.95 -8.82 -23.72
C GLY A 131 29.21 -9.70 -22.52
N ASN A 132 30.27 -10.49 -22.64
CA ASN A 132 31.22 -10.71 -21.57
C ASN A 132 30.68 -11.23 -20.25
N ASN A 133 29.77 -12.21 -20.28
CA ASN A 133 29.81 -13.19 -19.20
C ASN A 133 30.93 -14.21 -19.40
N GLY A 134 31.51 -14.40 -20.60
CA GLY A 134 32.58 -15.40 -20.81
C GLY A 134 33.79 -15.02 -21.65
N ALA A 135 33.65 -14.26 -22.73
CA ALA A 135 34.74 -14.16 -23.72
C ALA A 135 35.90 -13.22 -23.35
N ASN A 136 35.68 -12.27 -22.43
CA ASN A 136 36.73 -11.42 -21.82
C ASN A 136 36.66 -11.45 -20.29
N SER A 137 35.90 -12.39 -19.72
CA SER A 137 35.97 -12.60 -18.27
C SER A 137 37.34 -13.22 -17.97
N PRO A 138 38.11 -12.74 -16.99
CA PRO A 138 39.31 -13.43 -16.55
C PRO A 138 39.00 -14.82 -15.93
N PHE A 139 37.73 -15.21 -15.87
CA PHE A 139 37.25 -16.44 -15.27
C PHE A 139 36.87 -17.50 -16.32
N PRO A 140 37.18 -18.79 -16.09
CA PRO A 140 36.76 -19.88 -16.96
C PRO A 140 35.24 -20.00 -17.08
N GLN A 141 34.72 -20.51 -18.21
CA GLN A 141 33.27 -20.66 -18.46
C GLN A 141 32.52 -21.41 -17.34
N LYS A 142 33.12 -22.48 -16.81
CA LYS A 142 32.55 -23.23 -15.68
C LYS A 142 32.35 -22.34 -14.44
N THR A 143 33.31 -21.46 -14.16
CA THR A 143 33.21 -20.50 -13.06
C THR A 143 32.06 -19.53 -13.31
N ILE A 144 31.94 -19.01 -14.53
CA ILE A 144 30.86 -18.10 -14.93
C ILE A 144 29.48 -18.73 -14.76
N ASP A 145 29.32 -20.01 -15.12
CA ASP A 145 28.05 -20.72 -14.95
C ASP A 145 27.67 -20.79 -13.47
N GLU A 146 28.64 -21.03 -12.57
CA GLU A 146 28.42 -21.00 -11.13
C GLU A 146 28.09 -19.59 -10.62
N LEU A 147 28.73 -18.54 -11.14
CA LEU A 147 28.45 -17.14 -10.80
C LEU A 147 27.05 -16.71 -11.27
N ASN A 148 26.63 -17.12 -12.48
CA ASN A 148 25.28 -16.93 -12.98
C ASN A 148 24.25 -17.63 -12.09
N ASN A 149 24.57 -18.83 -11.59
CA ASN A 149 23.68 -19.51 -10.65
C ASN A 149 23.55 -18.73 -9.33
N MET A 150 24.64 -18.15 -8.82
CA MET A 150 24.56 -17.26 -7.65
C MET A 150 23.70 -16.02 -7.93
N ASN A 151 23.80 -15.39 -9.11
CA ASN A 151 22.99 -14.22 -9.45
C ASN A 151 21.46 -14.46 -9.45
N LYS A 152 21.01 -15.72 -9.52
CA LYS A 152 19.57 -16.04 -9.39
C LYS A 152 19.03 -15.70 -8.02
N GLU A 153 19.86 -15.85 -6.98
CA GLU A 153 19.46 -15.70 -5.57
C GLU A 153 20.13 -14.49 -4.91
N PHE A 154 21.27 -14.02 -5.44
CA PHE A 154 22.07 -13.00 -4.79
C PHE A 154 22.23 -11.74 -5.64
N ALA A 155 22.24 -10.60 -4.96
CA ALA A 155 22.62 -9.31 -5.51
C ALA A 155 23.36 -8.49 -4.46
N SER A 156 24.07 -7.44 -4.87
CA SER A 156 24.64 -6.46 -3.94
C SER A 156 23.88 -5.15 -3.97
N CYS A 157 23.75 -4.50 -2.83
CA CYS A 157 23.18 -3.16 -2.75
C CYS A 157 23.87 -2.29 -1.71
N LEU A 158 23.59 -0.98 -1.78
CA LEU A 158 23.79 -0.08 -0.65
C LEU A 158 22.48 0.03 0.13
N LEU A 159 22.58 -0.11 1.46
CA LEU A 159 21.46 0.01 2.38
C LEU A 159 21.92 0.84 3.58
N GLY A 160 21.31 2.01 3.79
CA GLY A 160 21.79 2.97 4.81
C GLY A 160 23.24 3.41 4.59
N GLY A 161 23.70 3.46 3.34
CA GLY A 161 25.10 3.77 3.00
C GLY A 161 26.10 2.62 3.22
N LYS A 162 25.66 1.48 3.78
CA LYS A 162 26.49 0.29 3.98
C LYS A 162 26.32 -0.69 2.82
N TYR A 163 27.42 -1.32 2.41
CA TYR A 163 27.39 -2.42 1.46
C TYR A 163 26.73 -3.66 2.09
N ARG A 164 25.75 -4.23 1.38
CA ARG A 164 25.00 -5.42 1.79
C ARG A 164 24.82 -6.38 0.61
N ILE A 165 24.68 -7.65 0.94
CA ILE A 165 24.27 -8.70 0.00
C ILE A 165 22.80 -8.99 0.23
N ILE A 166 22.02 -8.86 -0.84
CA ILE A 166 20.63 -9.30 -0.92
C ILE A 166 20.65 -10.80 -1.17
N LYS A 167 19.86 -11.54 -0.39
CA LYS A 167 19.53 -12.94 -0.67
C LYS A 167 18.02 -13.06 -0.87
N GLU A 168 17.63 -13.48 -2.06
CA GLU A 168 16.28 -13.87 -2.43
C GLU A 168 16.10 -15.34 -2.05
N SER A 169 15.13 -15.62 -1.18
CA SER A 169 14.78 -16.99 -0.78
C SER A 169 13.26 -17.19 -0.89
N TYR A 170 12.83 -18.44 -0.79
CA TYR A 170 11.42 -18.81 -0.70
C TYR A 170 11.23 -19.67 0.54
N ASP A 171 10.41 -19.20 1.47
CA ASP A 171 10.03 -19.97 2.63
C ASP A 171 8.91 -20.94 2.24
N HIS A 172 9.27 -22.20 2.02
CA HIS A 172 8.33 -23.27 1.68
C HIS A 172 7.31 -23.56 2.77
N SER A 173 7.58 -23.20 4.03
CA SER A 173 6.64 -23.42 5.14
C SER A 173 5.53 -22.38 5.15
N GLN A 174 5.83 -21.14 4.73
CA GLN A 174 4.87 -20.04 4.66
C GLN A 174 4.40 -19.73 3.23
N GLY A 175 4.97 -20.40 2.23
CA GLY A 175 4.67 -20.15 0.82
C GLY A 175 5.02 -18.74 0.35
N GLN A 176 6.01 -18.09 0.99
CA GLN A 176 6.31 -16.68 0.80
C GLN A 176 7.77 -16.43 0.39
N HIS A 177 8.01 -15.46 -0.49
CA HIS A 177 9.33 -14.93 -0.76
C HIS A 177 9.86 -14.15 0.45
N THR A 178 11.12 -14.43 0.76
CA THR A 178 11.87 -13.74 1.81
C THR A 178 13.09 -13.06 1.21
N ILE A 179 13.41 -11.89 1.76
CA ILE A 179 14.54 -11.07 1.32
C ILE A 179 15.37 -10.79 2.56
N ASP A 180 16.58 -11.32 2.56
CA ASP A 180 17.55 -11.09 3.63
C ASP A 180 18.64 -10.14 3.15
N PHE A 181 19.08 -9.26 4.04
CA PHE A 181 20.26 -8.42 3.83
C PHE A 181 21.36 -8.88 4.77
N MET A 182 22.46 -9.34 4.21
CA MET A 182 23.60 -9.85 4.99
C MET A 182 24.87 -9.05 4.72
N GLU A 183 25.77 -9.07 5.70
CA GLU A 183 27.10 -8.53 5.52
C GLU A 183 27.92 -9.42 4.59
N PHE A 184 28.84 -8.81 3.86
CA PHE A 184 29.72 -9.55 2.96
C PHE A 184 30.55 -10.62 3.68
N THR A 185 30.94 -10.37 4.94
CA THR A 185 31.65 -11.35 5.77
C THR A 185 30.83 -12.62 5.98
N SER A 186 29.54 -12.49 6.31
CA SER A 186 28.63 -13.62 6.47
C SER A 186 28.45 -14.40 5.17
N PHE A 187 28.27 -13.68 4.04
CA PHE A 187 28.19 -14.28 2.71
C PHE A 187 29.46 -15.05 2.34
N LYS A 188 30.63 -14.46 2.57
CA LYS A 188 31.94 -15.09 2.33
C LYS A 188 32.14 -16.33 3.20
N ASN A 189 31.76 -16.29 4.47
CA ASN A 189 31.86 -17.42 5.39
C ASN A 189 30.94 -18.56 4.95
N PHE A 190 29.71 -18.25 4.52
CA PHE A 190 28.75 -19.23 4.02
C PHE A 190 29.29 -19.99 2.79
N PHE A 191 29.93 -19.29 1.86
CA PHE A 191 30.55 -19.89 0.66
C PHE A 191 32.03 -20.25 0.83
N SER A 192 32.54 -20.34 2.06
CA SER A 192 33.97 -20.62 2.32
C SER A 192 34.40 -22.02 1.88
N ASN A 193 33.46 -22.98 1.88
CA ASN A 193 33.66 -24.35 1.41
C ASN A 193 33.63 -24.48 -0.12
N LYS A 194 33.18 -23.46 -0.86
CA LYS A 194 33.09 -23.48 -2.33
C LYS A 194 34.19 -22.64 -2.96
N LYS A 195 35.09 -23.30 -3.69
CA LYS A 195 36.24 -22.67 -4.37
C LYS A 195 36.19 -22.93 -5.87
N VAL A 196 36.62 -21.94 -6.64
CA VAL A 196 36.78 -21.99 -8.09
C VAL A 196 38.24 -21.74 -8.45
N LEU A 197 38.67 -22.27 -9.59
CA LEU A 197 40.02 -22.09 -10.11
C LEU A 197 40.05 -20.83 -10.98
N ILE A 198 40.99 -19.93 -10.70
CA ILE A 198 41.25 -18.73 -11.51
C ILE A 198 42.70 -18.73 -11.99
N GLN A 199 42.95 -18.20 -13.18
CA GLN A 199 44.31 -17.95 -13.67
C GLN A 199 44.87 -16.68 -13.02
N ASP A 200 46.12 -16.77 -12.57
CA ASP A 200 46.90 -15.68 -11.97
C ASP A 200 48.30 -15.72 -12.60
N GLY A 201 48.46 -15.01 -13.72
CA GLY A 201 49.59 -15.17 -14.63
C GLY A 201 49.65 -16.60 -15.20
N ASP A 202 50.82 -17.24 -15.09
CA ASP A 202 51.03 -18.63 -15.52
C ASP A 202 50.54 -19.68 -14.49
N SER A 203 50.08 -19.24 -13.32
CA SER A 203 49.67 -20.12 -12.23
C SER A 203 48.14 -20.22 -12.08
N THR A 204 47.64 -21.35 -11.59
CA THR A 204 46.21 -21.53 -11.27
C THR A 204 46.02 -21.52 -9.76
N LYS A 205 45.09 -20.70 -9.27
CA LYS A 205 44.82 -20.56 -7.84
C LYS A 205 43.37 -20.92 -7.50
N ALA A 206 43.18 -21.67 -6.42
CA ALA A 206 41.87 -21.93 -5.85
C ALA A 206 41.42 -20.75 -4.96
N VAL A 207 40.34 -20.07 -5.36
CA VAL A 207 39.79 -18.90 -4.66
C VAL A 207 38.32 -19.15 -4.31
N SER A 208 37.86 -18.65 -3.16
CA SER A 208 36.45 -18.76 -2.77
C SER A 208 35.55 -18.10 -3.82
N ILE A 209 34.47 -18.78 -4.19
CA ILE A 209 33.51 -18.29 -5.19
C ILE A 209 32.86 -16.96 -4.78
N ALA A 210 32.67 -16.70 -3.48
CA ALA A 210 32.11 -15.44 -2.99
C ALA A 210 33.02 -14.24 -3.32
N LYS A 211 34.35 -14.43 -3.24
CA LYS A 211 35.31 -13.38 -3.62
C LYS A 211 35.29 -13.12 -5.12
N VAL A 212 35.21 -14.19 -5.91
CA VAL A 212 35.11 -14.11 -7.38
C VAL A 212 33.83 -13.40 -7.80
N TRP A 213 32.68 -13.79 -7.24
CA TRP A 213 31.40 -13.14 -7.47
C TRP A 213 31.41 -11.66 -7.07
N GLN A 214 32.12 -11.30 -5.99
CA GLN A 214 32.24 -9.90 -5.58
C GLN A 214 33.00 -9.03 -6.59
N GLN A 215 33.96 -9.59 -7.31
CA GLN A 215 34.80 -8.86 -8.26
C GLN A 215 34.28 -8.95 -9.70
N TRP A 216 33.28 -9.79 -9.94
CA TRP A 216 32.76 -10.05 -11.27
C TRP A 216 31.80 -8.97 -11.74
N GLU A 217 32.05 -8.41 -12.93
CA GLU A 217 31.22 -7.36 -13.54
C GLU A 217 29.78 -7.82 -13.83
N GLY A 218 29.56 -9.12 -14.03
CA GLY A 218 28.22 -9.68 -14.24
C GLY A 218 27.35 -9.73 -12.99
N ARG A 219 27.87 -9.35 -11.81
CA ARG A 219 27.10 -9.35 -10.56
C ARG A 219 25.96 -8.33 -10.58
N ARG A 220 24.76 -8.76 -10.19
CA ARG A 220 23.62 -7.87 -9.94
C ARG A 220 23.96 -6.84 -8.84
N THR A 221 23.96 -5.57 -9.19
CA THR A 221 24.31 -4.46 -8.29
C THR A 221 23.25 -3.38 -8.35
N TYR A 222 22.82 -2.91 -7.18
CA TYR A 222 21.77 -1.91 -7.02
C TYR A 222 22.23 -0.77 -6.09
N ASP A 223 21.82 0.46 -6.38
CA ASP A 223 22.23 1.65 -5.63
C ASP A 223 21.44 1.80 -4.32
N ASN A 224 20.23 1.26 -4.27
CA ASN A 224 19.33 1.31 -3.12
C ASN A 224 18.24 0.24 -3.21
N VAL A 225 17.52 0.06 -2.10
CA VAL A 225 16.34 -0.80 -1.98
C VAL A 225 15.12 0.11 -1.91
N VAL A 226 14.07 -0.25 -2.65
CA VAL A 226 12.82 0.51 -2.73
C VAL A 226 11.62 -0.41 -2.73
N PHE A 227 10.45 0.09 -2.35
CA PHE A 227 9.18 -0.60 -2.58
C PHE A 227 8.32 0.29 -3.48
N PHE A 228 8.20 -0.04 -4.76
CA PHE A 228 7.45 0.75 -5.76
C PHE A 228 6.50 -0.15 -6.57
N PRO A 229 5.22 -0.21 -6.21
CA PRO A 229 4.25 -1.03 -6.90
C PRO A 229 3.68 -0.43 -8.19
N GLY A 230 3.97 0.83 -8.49
CA GLY A 230 3.51 1.54 -9.70
C GLY A 230 4.33 1.31 -10.97
N ASN A 231 5.13 0.23 -11.04
CA ASN A 231 5.93 -0.18 -12.20
C ASN A 231 7.01 0.80 -12.74
N ASN A 232 7.23 1.95 -12.07
CA ASN A 232 8.25 2.94 -12.43
C ASN A 232 9.33 3.08 -11.34
N ALA A 233 9.81 1.95 -10.81
CA ALA A 233 10.91 1.98 -9.84
C ALA A 233 12.15 2.67 -10.45
N PRO A 234 12.92 3.47 -9.68
CA PRO A 234 14.10 4.12 -10.22
C PRO A 234 15.09 3.11 -10.80
N LYS A 235 15.81 3.52 -11.86
CA LYS A 235 16.85 2.69 -12.47
C LYS A 235 17.93 2.37 -11.43
N HIS A 236 18.47 1.16 -11.49
CA HIS A 236 19.45 0.64 -10.52
C HIS A 236 18.94 0.48 -9.08
N SER A 237 17.63 0.63 -8.81
CA SER A 237 17.05 0.26 -7.52
C SER A 237 16.59 -1.20 -7.48
N TYR A 238 16.76 -1.85 -6.34
CA TYR A 238 16.16 -3.15 -6.07
C TYR A 238 14.74 -2.97 -5.54
N ASN A 239 13.74 -3.30 -6.36
CA ASN A 239 12.33 -3.17 -6.00
C ASN A 239 11.85 -4.40 -5.20
N LEU A 240 11.38 -4.18 -3.98
CA LEU A 240 10.80 -5.18 -3.09
C LEU A 240 9.43 -5.68 -3.59
N PHE A 241 8.70 -4.89 -4.37
CA PHE A 241 7.43 -5.33 -4.95
C PHE A 241 7.67 -6.23 -6.18
N ARG A 242 7.06 -7.42 -6.18
CA ARG A 242 7.21 -8.44 -7.24
C ARG A 242 5.99 -8.56 -8.17
N GLY A 243 5.01 -7.66 -8.03
CA GLY A 243 3.73 -7.75 -8.72
C GLY A 243 2.67 -8.48 -7.89
N PHE A 244 1.43 -8.39 -8.34
CA PHE A 244 0.33 -9.17 -7.78
C PHE A 244 0.47 -10.65 -8.19
N PRO A 245 0.24 -11.61 -7.28
CA PRO A 245 0.36 -13.04 -7.59
C PRO A 245 -0.82 -13.57 -8.42
N LEU A 246 -1.98 -12.93 -8.32
CA LEU A 246 -3.20 -13.35 -9.00
C LEU A 246 -3.32 -12.70 -10.38
N LYS A 247 -3.85 -13.46 -11.33
CA LYS A 247 -4.21 -12.96 -12.67
C LYS A 247 -5.71 -12.68 -12.69
N PRO A 248 -6.16 -11.47 -13.05
CA PRO A 248 -7.58 -11.16 -13.12
C PRO A 248 -8.24 -12.02 -14.20
N LYS A 249 -9.44 -12.53 -13.92
CA LYS A 249 -10.20 -13.36 -14.86
C LYS A 249 -11.68 -13.08 -14.69
N LYS A 250 -12.38 -12.79 -15.79
CA LYS A 250 -13.83 -12.64 -15.79
C LYS A 250 -14.49 -13.90 -15.18
N GLY A 251 -15.41 -13.70 -14.25
CA GLY A 251 -16.10 -14.77 -13.54
C GLY A 251 -17.25 -14.21 -12.70
N ASP A 252 -17.65 -14.95 -11.67
CA ASP A 252 -18.73 -14.59 -10.76
C ASP A 252 -18.20 -14.44 -9.33
N TRP A 253 -18.53 -13.32 -8.69
CA TRP A 253 -18.26 -13.03 -7.29
C TRP A 253 -19.49 -12.37 -6.61
N SER A 254 -20.68 -12.59 -7.19
CA SER A 254 -21.93 -11.94 -6.80
C SER A 254 -22.33 -12.14 -5.34
N LEU A 255 -21.94 -13.25 -4.70
CA LEU A 255 -22.24 -13.47 -3.28
C LEU A 255 -21.39 -12.56 -2.41
N MET A 256 -20.11 -12.35 -2.77
CA MET A 256 -19.24 -11.40 -2.07
C MET A 256 -19.66 -9.96 -2.35
N GLU A 257 -20.07 -9.64 -3.59
CA GLU A 257 -20.63 -8.33 -3.91
C GLU A 257 -21.88 -8.03 -3.06
N ASP A 258 -22.82 -8.98 -3.00
CA ASP A 258 -24.02 -8.86 -2.17
C ASP A 258 -23.68 -8.79 -0.68
N HIS A 259 -22.70 -9.58 -0.21
CA HIS A 259 -22.21 -9.53 1.17
C HIS A 259 -21.69 -8.14 1.54
N LEU A 260 -20.91 -7.52 0.65
CA LEU A 260 -20.40 -6.16 0.84
C LEU A 260 -21.54 -5.15 0.95
N ARG A 261 -22.53 -5.25 0.05
CA ARG A 261 -23.67 -4.33 0.00
C ARG A 261 -24.60 -4.48 1.19
N THR A 262 -25.08 -5.69 1.44
CA THR A 262 -26.20 -5.94 2.37
C THR A 262 -25.72 -6.17 3.80
N ILE A 263 -24.52 -6.73 3.98
CA ILE A 263 -23.98 -7.04 5.30
C ILE A 263 -22.96 -6.01 5.72
N ILE A 264 -21.84 -5.85 5.00
CA ILE A 264 -20.75 -4.95 5.42
C ILE A 264 -21.18 -3.48 5.44
N CYS A 265 -21.91 -3.04 4.42
CA CYS A 265 -22.46 -1.69 4.33
C CYS A 265 -23.90 -1.59 4.85
N ALA A 266 -24.46 -2.68 5.40
CA ALA A 266 -25.82 -2.72 5.97
C ALA A 266 -26.94 -2.19 5.04
N GLY A 267 -26.76 -2.33 3.71
CA GLY A 267 -27.71 -1.84 2.70
C GLY A 267 -27.56 -0.36 2.34
N ASP A 268 -26.61 0.36 2.94
CA ASP A 268 -26.30 1.76 2.60
C ASP A 268 -25.56 1.83 1.26
N SER A 269 -26.21 2.41 0.24
CA SER A 269 -25.67 2.52 -1.10
C SER A 269 -24.45 3.43 -1.19
N ASP A 270 -24.43 4.53 -0.44
CA ASP A 270 -23.34 5.51 -0.50
C ASP A 270 -22.06 4.93 0.12
N LEU A 271 -22.21 4.18 1.23
CA LEU A 271 -21.10 3.47 1.85
C LEU A 271 -20.60 2.32 0.98
N TYR A 272 -21.50 1.60 0.31
CA TYR A 272 -21.13 0.56 -0.64
C TYR A 272 -20.33 1.13 -1.82
N ASP A 273 -20.82 2.20 -2.44
CA ASP A 273 -20.16 2.84 -3.57
C ASP A 273 -18.79 3.41 -3.18
N TYR A 274 -18.69 3.98 -1.97
CA TYR A 274 -17.41 4.42 -1.40
C TYR A 274 -16.45 3.25 -1.19
N LEU A 275 -16.91 2.14 -0.56
CA LEU A 275 -16.09 0.97 -0.28
C LEU A 275 -15.56 0.33 -1.58
N ILE A 276 -16.42 0.13 -2.57
CA ILE A 276 -16.04 -0.44 -3.86
C ILE A 276 -15.07 0.49 -4.61
N SER A 277 -15.31 1.81 -4.60
CA SER A 277 -14.37 2.79 -5.18
C SER A 277 -13.01 2.76 -4.49
N TRP A 278 -13.00 2.62 -3.16
CA TRP A 278 -11.77 2.50 -2.37
C TRP A 278 -11.02 1.22 -2.74
N MET A 279 -11.72 0.07 -2.79
CA MET A 279 -11.16 -1.22 -3.22
C MET A 279 -10.56 -1.12 -4.63
N ALA A 280 -11.31 -0.58 -5.59
CA ALA A 280 -10.89 -0.37 -6.97
C ALA A 280 -9.61 0.45 -7.06
N ARG A 281 -9.54 1.56 -6.32
CA ARG A 281 -8.35 2.40 -6.26
C ARG A 281 -7.12 1.63 -5.78
N THR A 282 -7.25 0.79 -4.75
CA THR A 282 -6.08 0.09 -4.18
C THR A 282 -5.45 -0.91 -5.15
N VAL A 283 -6.23 -1.49 -6.07
CA VAL A 283 -5.75 -2.47 -7.04
C VAL A 283 -5.35 -1.86 -8.39
N GLN A 284 -6.01 -0.78 -8.82
CA GLN A 284 -5.72 -0.11 -10.09
C GLN A 284 -4.45 0.76 -10.05
N ASP A 285 -4.19 1.44 -8.92
CA ASP A 285 -3.07 2.38 -8.80
C ASP A 285 -2.25 2.14 -7.51
N PRO A 286 -1.74 0.92 -7.26
CA PRO A 286 -1.13 0.56 -5.99
C PRO A 286 0.09 1.42 -5.61
N GLY A 287 0.79 2.00 -6.59
CA GLY A 287 1.94 2.90 -6.38
C GLY A 287 1.61 4.40 -6.42
N GLY A 288 0.35 4.77 -6.59
CA GLY A 288 -0.06 6.18 -6.60
C GLY A 288 -0.38 6.73 -5.21
N LYS A 289 -0.99 7.92 -5.18
CA LYS A 289 -1.30 8.60 -3.92
C LYS A 289 -2.41 7.87 -3.16
N LYS A 290 -2.12 7.51 -1.90
CA LYS A 290 -3.08 6.89 -0.97
C LYS A 290 -4.36 7.72 -0.81
N PRO A 291 -5.52 7.07 -0.59
CA PRO A 291 -6.73 7.74 -0.10
C PRO A 291 -6.49 8.47 1.22
N GLY A 292 -5.61 7.93 2.09
CA GLY A 292 -5.42 8.46 3.44
C GLY A 292 -6.61 8.18 4.36
N VAL A 293 -7.41 7.18 4.01
CA VAL A 293 -8.59 6.71 4.76
C VAL A 293 -8.47 5.19 4.94
N ALA A 294 -8.67 4.74 6.18
CA ALA A 294 -8.81 3.34 6.56
C ALA A 294 -10.29 2.94 6.61
N ILE A 295 -10.57 1.71 6.22
CA ILE A 295 -11.91 1.10 6.37
C ILE A 295 -11.97 0.43 7.73
N VAL A 296 -12.95 0.80 8.56
CA VAL A 296 -13.13 0.26 9.91
C VAL A 296 -14.48 -0.44 9.97
N MET A 297 -14.49 -1.74 10.28
CA MET A 297 -15.72 -2.52 10.46
C MET A 297 -15.95 -2.79 11.94
N LYS A 298 -16.95 -2.12 12.52
CA LYS A 298 -17.36 -2.27 13.92
C LYS A 298 -18.64 -3.08 14.02
N GLY A 299 -18.64 -4.16 14.80
CA GLY A 299 -19.87 -4.92 15.07
C GLY A 299 -19.62 -6.34 15.57
N GLY A 300 -20.70 -7.10 15.76
CA GLY A 300 -20.67 -8.46 16.33
C GLY A 300 -19.74 -9.45 15.60
N LYS A 301 -19.24 -10.46 16.33
CA LYS A 301 -18.47 -11.56 15.73
C LYS A 301 -19.37 -12.42 14.84
N GLY A 302 -18.79 -13.04 13.81
CA GLY A 302 -19.51 -13.98 12.94
C GLY A 302 -20.37 -13.34 11.84
N VAL A 303 -20.17 -12.07 11.53
CA VAL A 303 -20.88 -11.34 10.44
C VAL A 303 -20.11 -11.28 9.13
N GLY A 304 -18.91 -11.89 9.03
CA GLY A 304 -18.14 -11.94 7.78
C GLY A 304 -17.05 -10.87 7.57
N LYS A 305 -16.77 -10.01 8.57
CA LYS A 305 -15.70 -8.98 8.48
C LYS A 305 -14.34 -9.54 8.02
N GLY A 306 -13.89 -10.61 8.67
CA GLY A 306 -12.63 -11.28 8.31
C GLY A 306 -12.71 -12.03 6.98
N VAL A 307 -13.88 -12.53 6.60
CA VAL A 307 -14.10 -13.21 5.31
C VAL A 307 -13.83 -12.21 4.18
N PHE A 308 -14.50 -11.05 4.22
CA PHE A 308 -14.24 -9.97 3.27
C PHE A 308 -12.75 -9.57 3.24
N ALA A 309 -12.18 -9.18 4.38
CA ALA A 309 -10.83 -8.64 4.43
C ALA A 309 -9.77 -9.63 3.91
N ASN A 310 -9.90 -10.93 4.25
CA ASN A 310 -8.96 -11.95 3.81
C ASN A 310 -9.09 -12.27 2.32
N TYR A 311 -10.32 -12.42 1.78
CA TYR A 311 -10.49 -12.70 0.35
C TYR A 311 -10.08 -11.51 -0.52
N PHE A 312 -10.35 -10.28 -0.08
CA PHE A 312 -9.81 -9.10 -0.76
C PHE A 312 -8.28 -9.04 -0.66
N GLY A 313 -7.73 -9.35 0.52
CA GLY A 313 -6.29 -9.47 0.76
C GLY A 313 -5.57 -10.47 -0.15
N LYS A 314 -6.24 -11.56 -0.57
CA LYS A 314 -5.66 -12.56 -1.50
C LYS A 314 -5.19 -11.94 -2.82
N ILE A 315 -5.80 -10.83 -3.29
CA ILE A 315 -5.33 -10.09 -4.48
C ILE A 315 -3.89 -9.62 -4.32
N PHE A 316 -3.54 -9.12 -3.12
CA PHE A 316 -2.24 -8.53 -2.83
C PHE A 316 -1.18 -9.57 -2.46
N GLY A 317 -1.58 -10.79 -2.12
CA GLY A 317 -0.66 -11.88 -1.79
C GLY A 317 0.29 -11.52 -0.66
N GLU A 318 1.59 -11.57 -0.94
CA GLU A 318 2.63 -11.25 0.04
C GLU A 318 2.64 -9.78 0.50
N ALA A 319 1.99 -8.91 -0.25
CA ALA A 319 1.80 -7.51 0.10
C ALA A 319 0.55 -7.28 0.98
N PHE A 320 -0.19 -8.34 1.32
CA PHE A 320 -1.22 -8.35 2.36
C PHE A 320 -0.66 -8.86 3.68
N LEU A 321 -0.93 -8.13 4.77
CA LEU A 321 -0.52 -8.52 6.11
C LEU A 321 -1.70 -8.46 7.09
N PRO A 322 -2.23 -9.62 7.50
CA PRO A 322 -3.14 -9.69 8.63
C PRO A 322 -2.36 -9.60 9.95
N ILE A 323 -2.84 -8.78 10.88
CA ILE A 323 -2.29 -8.59 12.22
C ILE A 323 -3.43 -8.76 13.22
N SER A 324 -3.31 -9.72 14.13
CA SER A 324 -4.33 -10.04 15.15
C SER A 324 -4.05 -9.44 16.53
N THR A 325 -2.95 -8.69 16.70
CA THR A 325 -2.62 -8.08 18.00
C THR A 325 -2.04 -6.68 17.83
N SER A 326 -2.39 -5.76 18.74
CA SER A 326 -1.82 -4.40 18.80
C SER A 326 -0.28 -4.39 18.90
N LYS A 327 0.31 -5.40 19.55
CA LYS A 327 1.78 -5.59 19.64
C LYS A 327 2.46 -5.88 18.30
N GLY A 328 1.74 -6.47 17.34
CA GLY A 328 2.27 -6.71 16.00
C GLY A 328 2.59 -5.42 15.26
N PHE A 329 1.97 -4.31 15.66
CA PHE A 329 2.15 -3.00 15.07
C PHE A 329 3.04 -2.05 15.91
N THR A 330 3.05 -2.18 17.24
CA THR A 330 3.82 -1.30 18.16
C THR A 330 5.27 -1.70 18.41
N GLY A 331 5.72 -2.85 17.90
CA GLY A 331 7.10 -3.29 18.05
C GLY A 331 8.09 -2.37 17.31
N ASN A 332 9.28 -2.16 17.89
CA ASN A 332 10.36 -1.38 17.27
C ASN A 332 10.78 -1.91 15.88
N PHE A 333 10.50 -3.19 15.58
CA PHE A 333 10.86 -3.82 14.30
C PHE A 333 9.66 -3.89 13.35
N ASN A 334 9.43 -2.82 12.60
CA ASN A 334 8.34 -2.69 11.63
C ASN A 334 8.73 -3.10 10.20
N ALA A 335 9.88 -3.75 10.01
CA ALA A 335 10.39 -4.18 8.69
C ALA A 335 9.38 -5.03 7.89
N HIS A 336 8.51 -5.78 8.56
CA HIS A 336 7.47 -6.57 7.90
C HIS A 336 6.46 -5.70 7.12
N LEU A 337 6.24 -4.44 7.53
CA LEU A 337 5.40 -3.47 6.83
C LEU A 337 6.04 -2.92 5.55
N SER A 338 7.36 -3.04 5.38
CA SER A 338 8.11 -2.43 4.26
C SER A 338 7.73 -2.96 2.87
N LYS A 339 7.09 -4.12 2.83
CA LYS A 339 6.63 -4.78 1.60
C LYS A 339 5.09 -4.83 1.45
N CYS A 340 4.36 -4.12 2.31
CA CYS A 340 2.91 -4.21 2.34
C CYS A 340 2.24 -3.14 1.46
N LEU A 341 1.18 -3.54 0.77
CA LEU A 341 0.18 -2.68 0.14
C LEU A 341 -1.10 -2.60 0.97
N MET A 342 -1.36 -3.64 1.76
CA MET A 342 -2.57 -3.75 2.56
C MET A 342 -2.26 -4.38 3.91
N VAL A 343 -2.76 -3.75 4.96
CA VAL A 343 -2.70 -4.26 6.34
C VAL A 343 -4.12 -4.45 6.82
N PHE A 344 -4.42 -5.65 7.33
CA PHE A 344 -5.67 -5.95 7.99
C PHE A 344 -5.44 -6.10 9.49
N LEU A 345 -6.04 -5.22 10.29
CA LEU A 345 -5.98 -5.28 11.74
C LEU A 345 -7.24 -5.97 12.25
N ASP A 346 -7.11 -7.25 12.62
CA ASP A 346 -8.18 -8.04 13.23
C ASP A 346 -8.12 -7.92 14.75
N GLU A 347 -9.28 -7.73 15.39
CA GLU A 347 -9.39 -7.43 16.82
C GLU A 347 -8.55 -6.22 17.27
N ALA A 348 -8.55 -5.14 16.48
CA ALA A 348 -7.85 -3.91 16.83
C ALA A 348 -8.46 -3.28 18.10
N VAL A 349 -7.68 -3.27 19.19
CA VAL A 349 -8.03 -2.61 20.46
C VAL A 349 -6.96 -1.57 20.79
N TRP A 350 -7.38 -0.31 20.95
CA TRP A 350 -6.44 0.79 21.18
C TRP A 350 -6.23 1.14 22.64
N GLY A 351 -7.06 0.64 23.57
CA GLY A 351 -6.89 0.69 25.04
C GLY A 351 -6.34 1.97 25.71
N GLY A 352 -6.30 3.12 25.03
CA GLY A 352 -5.60 4.34 25.48
C GLY A 352 -4.08 4.38 25.19
N ASP A 353 -3.54 3.46 24.38
CA ASP A 353 -2.14 3.41 23.93
C ASP A 353 -1.87 4.48 22.86
N LYS A 354 -1.63 5.71 23.32
CA LYS A 354 -1.34 6.87 22.46
C LYS A 354 -0.19 6.65 21.46
N PRO A 355 0.94 5.99 21.81
CA PRO A 355 1.95 5.59 20.83
C PRO A 355 1.40 4.78 19.66
N ALA A 356 0.58 3.76 19.95
CA ALA A 356 -0.03 2.91 18.94
C ALA A 356 -0.97 3.69 18.03
N GLU A 357 -1.79 4.58 18.61
CA GLU A 357 -2.68 5.46 17.85
C GLU A 357 -1.91 6.39 16.89
N GLY A 358 -0.79 6.97 17.36
CA GLY A 358 0.06 7.82 16.56
C GLY A 358 0.68 7.09 15.37
N GLN A 359 1.15 5.86 15.61
CA GLN A 359 1.67 5.01 14.54
C GLN A 359 0.57 4.66 13.52
N LEU A 360 -0.66 4.33 13.95
CA LEU A 360 -1.75 3.98 13.04
C LEU A 360 -2.08 5.16 12.13
N LYS A 361 -2.19 6.35 12.73
CA LYS A 361 -2.42 7.59 12.00
C LYS A 361 -1.31 7.81 10.96
N ALA A 362 -0.06 7.57 11.34
CA ALA A 362 1.06 7.66 10.42
C ALA A 362 0.98 6.63 9.28
N LEU A 363 0.63 5.37 9.58
CA LEU A 363 0.47 4.31 8.58
C LEU A 363 -0.54 4.72 7.50
N ILE A 364 -1.65 5.32 7.91
CA ILE A 364 -2.72 5.75 7.01
C ILE A 364 -2.26 6.93 6.14
N THR A 365 -1.67 7.97 6.73
CA THR A 365 -1.47 9.25 6.01
C THR A 365 -0.06 9.52 5.51
N GLU A 366 0.98 9.03 6.18
CA GLU A 366 2.36 9.41 5.86
C GLU A 366 2.81 8.81 4.51
N PRO A 367 3.45 9.60 3.64
CA PRO A 367 3.95 9.13 2.35
C PRO A 367 5.24 8.31 2.50
N THR A 368 5.95 8.46 3.62
CA THR A 368 7.24 7.82 3.89
C THR A 368 7.24 7.31 5.33
N MET A 369 7.77 6.12 5.56
CA MET A 369 7.95 5.56 6.89
C MET A 369 9.39 5.08 7.08
N LEU A 370 9.86 5.16 8.33
CA LEU A 370 11.13 4.56 8.74
C LEU A 370 10.89 3.09 9.05
N PHE A 371 11.65 2.22 8.39
CA PHE A 371 11.61 0.79 8.58
C PHE A 371 12.88 0.33 9.30
N GLU A 372 12.70 -0.33 10.45
CA GLU A 372 13.79 -0.85 11.28
C GLU A 372 13.81 -2.38 11.21
N ALA A 373 14.86 -2.92 10.57
CA ALA A 373 15.12 -4.35 10.53
C ALA A 373 16.19 -4.71 11.58
N LYS A 374 16.05 -5.88 12.21
CA LYS A 374 16.97 -6.31 13.26
C LYS A 374 18.41 -6.43 12.72
N GLY A 375 19.34 -5.71 13.32
CA GLY A 375 20.76 -5.73 12.95
C GLY A 375 21.11 -4.94 11.68
N ILE A 376 20.18 -4.11 11.18
CA ILE A 376 20.38 -3.22 10.03
C ILE A 376 19.99 -1.81 10.46
N ASP A 377 20.65 -0.80 9.91
CA ASP A 377 20.26 0.59 10.14
C ASP A 377 18.86 0.86 9.58
N SER A 378 18.14 1.80 10.20
CA SER A 378 16.80 2.18 9.77
C SER A 378 16.81 2.75 8.35
N MET A 379 15.77 2.46 7.57
CA MET A 379 15.63 2.93 6.18
C MET A 379 14.31 3.66 5.97
N ALA A 380 14.35 4.85 5.37
CA ALA A 380 13.15 5.55 4.94
C ALA A 380 12.67 4.99 3.58
N LEU A 381 11.48 4.41 3.53
CA LEU A 381 10.84 3.98 2.28
C LEU A 381 9.47 4.63 2.11
N GLN A 382 9.04 4.77 0.85
CA GLN A 382 7.68 5.23 0.56
C GLN A 382 6.65 4.22 1.06
N SER A 383 5.56 4.72 1.64
CA SER A 383 4.46 3.91 2.17
C SER A 383 3.27 3.98 1.23
N PHE A 384 2.86 2.80 0.74
CA PHE A 384 1.68 2.60 -0.10
C PHE A 384 0.59 1.79 0.61
N ILE A 385 0.70 1.70 1.95
CA ILE A 385 -0.17 0.85 2.76
C ILE A 385 -1.58 1.42 2.85
N ASN A 386 -2.55 0.57 2.57
CA ASN A 386 -3.97 0.77 2.84
C ASN A 386 -4.36 -0.09 4.06
N VAL A 387 -5.30 0.41 4.86
CA VAL A 387 -5.63 -0.22 6.14
C VAL A 387 -7.10 -0.61 6.19
N ILE A 388 -7.35 -1.87 6.54
CA ILE A 388 -8.66 -2.38 6.93
C ILE A 388 -8.57 -2.76 8.41
N MET A 389 -9.61 -2.44 9.18
CA MET A 389 -9.69 -2.76 10.60
C MET A 389 -11.01 -3.47 10.87
N ALA A 390 -10.98 -4.50 11.72
CA ALA A 390 -12.17 -5.15 12.24
C ALA A 390 -12.08 -5.21 13.77
N SER A 391 -13.18 -4.88 14.44
CA SER A 391 -13.29 -5.06 15.89
C SER A 391 -14.74 -5.25 16.32
N ASN A 392 -14.89 -5.93 17.44
CA ASN A 392 -16.14 -6.13 18.17
C ASN A 392 -16.24 -5.24 19.41
N GLU A 393 -15.20 -4.48 19.73
CA GLU A 393 -15.22 -3.53 20.83
C GLU A 393 -16.01 -2.28 20.47
N ASP A 394 -16.55 -1.62 21.50
CA ASP A 394 -17.30 -0.38 21.31
C ASP A 394 -16.40 0.75 20.79
N TRP A 395 -15.13 0.76 21.19
CA TRP A 395 -14.11 1.72 20.79
C TRP A 395 -13.02 1.06 19.93
N VAL A 396 -13.04 1.35 18.64
CA VAL A 396 -12.25 0.68 17.58
C VAL A 396 -11.20 1.60 16.97
N CYS A 397 -11.39 2.92 16.99
CA CYS A 397 -10.39 3.86 16.50
C CYS A 397 -10.41 5.19 17.27
N PRO A 398 -9.24 5.83 17.46
CA PRO A 398 -9.13 7.12 18.13
C PRO A 398 -9.59 8.26 17.21
N ALA A 399 -10.91 8.43 17.09
CA ALA A 399 -11.53 9.45 16.25
C ALA A 399 -11.78 10.74 17.04
N THR A 400 -11.31 11.86 16.51
CA THR A 400 -11.69 13.21 16.96
C THR A 400 -12.75 13.81 16.05
N VAL A 401 -13.32 14.95 16.44
CA VAL A 401 -14.35 15.66 15.66
C VAL A 401 -13.92 15.97 14.22
N ASP A 402 -12.65 16.31 14.04
CA ASP A 402 -12.01 16.61 12.77
C ASP A 402 -11.44 15.37 12.07
N GLU A 403 -11.82 14.17 12.54
CA GLU A 403 -11.30 12.93 12.02
C GLU A 403 -11.78 12.66 10.59
N ARG A 404 -10.81 12.44 9.72
CA ARG A 404 -10.99 12.28 8.27
C ARG A 404 -10.34 11.01 7.73
N ARG A 405 -9.70 10.23 8.60
CA ARG A 405 -8.88 9.06 8.25
C ARG A 405 -9.62 7.73 8.41
N PHE A 406 -10.87 7.72 8.88
CA PHE A 406 -11.62 6.49 9.12
C PHE A 406 -13.00 6.56 8.46
N CYS A 407 -13.29 5.58 7.60
CA CYS A 407 -14.66 5.27 7.18
C CYS A 407 -15.16 4.11 8.05
N VAL A 408 -16.05 4.41 9.01
CA VAL A 408 -16.53 3.42 9.99
C VAL A 408 -17.84 2.80 9.49
N LEU A 409 -17.77 1.54 9.11
CA LEU A 409 -18.88 0.71 8.69
C LEU A 409 -19.43 -0.06 9.90
N SER A 410 -20.75 -0.25 9.94
CA SER A 410 -21.45 -1.01 10.98
C SER A 410 -22.14 -2.23 10.36
N PRO A 411 -21.41 -3.35 10.13
CA PRO A 411 -21.97 -4.49 9.44
C PRO A 411 -23.22 -5.06 10.13
N SER A 412 -24.22 -5.44 9.33
CA SER A 412 -25.47 -6.03 9.78
C SER A 412 -25.27 -7.41 10.42
N SER A 413 -26.05 -7.72 11.45
CA SER A 413 -26.10 -9.06 12.07
C SER A 413 -27.02 -10.05 11.35
N ALA A 414 -27.63 -9.66 10.21
CA ALA A 414 -28.63 -10.48 9.51
C ALA A 414 -28.17 -11.88 9.10
N ARG A 415 -26.86 -12.08 8.89
CA ARG A 415 -26.24 -13.38 8.57
C ARG A 415 -25.34 -13.91 9.68
N GLN A 416 -25.48 -13.40 10.90
CA GLN A 416 -24.63 -13.79 12.00
C GLN A 416 -24.77 -15.29 12.31
N GLY A 417 -23.68 -16.04 12.17
CA GLY A 417 -23.67 -17.48 12.43
C GLY A 417 -24.39 -18.33 11.37
N ASP A 418 -24.78 -17.76 10.23
CA ASP A 418 -25.37 -18.48 9.10
C ASP A 418 -24.29 -19.26 8.33
N THR A 419 -24.01 -20.48 8.78
CA THR A 419 -22.92 -21.30 8.21
C THR A 419 -23.14 -21.60 6.74
N ALA A 420 -24.37 -21.94 6.33
CA ALA A 420 -24.66 -22.27 4.94
C ALA A 420 -24.45 -21.08 4.00
N TYR A 421 -24.77 -19.86 4.44
CA TYR A 421 -24.45 -18.65 3.71
C TYR A 421 -22.94 -18.46 3.54
N PHE A 422 -22.16 -18.59 4.63
CA PHE A 422 -20.71 -18.42 4.56
C PHE A 422 -19.99 -19.54 3.81
N ASP A 423 -20.48 -20.77 3.87
CA ASP A 423 -19.92 -21.90 3.12
C ASP A 423 -20.05 -21.62 1.61
N ASN A 424 -21.25 -21.25 1.13
CA ASN A 424 -21.46 -20.89 -0.27
C ASN A 424 -20.62 -19.68 -0.72
N LEU A 425 -20.51 -18.67 0.15
CA LEU A 425 -19.70 -17.48 -0.12
C LEU A 425 -18.21 -17.84 -0.26
N CYS A 426 -17.66 -18.58 0.70
CA CYS A 426 -16.28 -19.04 0.67
C CYS A 426 -16.01 -19.93 -0.54
N ASP A 427 -16.93 -20.85 -0.84
CA ASP A 427 -16.85 -21.73 -2.01
C ASP A 427 -16.80 -20.93 -3.31
N GLN A 428 -17.63 -19.89 -3.49
CA GLN A 428 -17.55 -19.02 -4.67
C GLN A 428 -16.17 -18.35 -4.76
N MET A 429 -15.67 -17.82 -3.64
CA MET A 429 -14.41 -17.09 -3.64
C MET A 429 -13.20 -17.99 -3.86
N ASP A 430 -13.18 -19.21 -3.31
CA ASP A 430 -12.11 -20.18 -3.51
C ASP A 430 -12.13 -20.82 -4.92
N ASN A 431 -13.27 -20.80 -5.61
CA ASN A 431 -13.43 -21.34 -6.96
C ASN A 431 -13.43 -20.27 -8.07
N GLY A 432 -12.57 -19.25 -7.93
CA GLY A 432 -12.35 -18.23 -8.96
C GLY A 432 -13.04 -16.89 -8.71
N GLY A 433 -13.78 -16.75 -7.61
CA GLY A 433 -14.43 -15.49 -7.23
C GLY A 433 -13.43 -14.38 -6.89
N VAL A 434 -12.24 -14.70 -6.36
CA VAL A 434 -11.20 -13.67 -6.11
C VAL A 434 -10.68 -13.08 -7.43
N GLU A 435 -10.41 -13.90 -8.44
CA GLU A 435 -9.96 -13.45 -9.76
C GLU A 435 -11.04 -12.66 -10.51
N ALA A 436 -12.32 -13.02 -10.30
CA ALA A 436 -13.48 -12.30 -10.81
C ALA A 436 -13.63 -10.92 -10.16
N MET A 437 -13.59 -10.87 -8.83
CA MET A 437 -13.58 -9.61 -8.08
C MET A 437 -12.41 -8.72 -8.54
N TYR A 438 -11.21 -9.28 -8.68
CA TYR A 438 -10.06 -8.52 -9.16
C TYR A 438 -10.26 -7.96 -10.58
N HIS A 439 -10.80 -8.77 -11.49
CA HIS A 439 -11.10 -8.37 -12.87
C HIS A 439 -12.09 -7.19 -12.92
N ASP A 440 -13.14 -7.23 -12.11
CA ASP A 440 -14.17 -6.20 -12.10
C ASP A 440 -13.68 -4.93 -11.41
N LEU A 441 -12.94 -5.07 -10.30
CA LEU A 441 -12.32 -3.94 -9.61
C LEU A 441 -11.30 -3.19 -10.47
N LEU A 442 -10.67 -3.83 -11.46
CA LEU A 442 -9.79 -3.15 -12.42
C LEU A 442 -10.54 -2.24 -13.41
N GLN A 443 -11.86 -2.42 -13.55
CA GLN A 443 -12.72 -1.66 -14.47
C GLN A 443 -13.63 -0.69 -13.73
N GLN A 444 -13.78 -0.86 -12.42
CA GLN A 444 -14.60 -0.01 -11.58
C GLN A 444 -14.08 1.44 -11.56
N PRO A 445 -14.89 2.43 -11.94
CA PRO A 445 -14.48 3.82 -11.84
C PRO A 445 -14.29 4.25 -10.38
N TYR A 446 -13.33 5.12 -10.13
CA TYR A 446 -13.14 5.76 -8.82
C TYR A 446 -12.73 7.22 -8.99
N ASP A 447 -13.00 8.04 -7.96
CA ASP A 447 -12.51 9.42 -7.88
C ASP A 447 -11.70 9.64 -6.60
N MET A 448 -10.43 10.00 -6.77
CA MET A 448 -9.52 10.34 -5.68
C MET A 448 -9.94 11.57 -4.87
N SER A 449 -10.72 12.48 -5.46
CA SER A 449 -11.21 13.67 -4.76
C SER A 449 -12.24 13.29 -3.67
N THR A 450 -13.08 12.30 -3.98
CA THR A 450 -14.07 11.72 -3.07
C THR A 450 -13.43 10.78 -2.06
N LEU A 451 -12.51 9.90 -2.49
CA LEU A 451 -11.88 8.91 -1.60
C LEU A 451 -11.05 9.53 -0.45
N ARG A 452 -10.59 10.78 -0.58
CA ARG A 452 -9.90 11.51 0.50
C ARG A 452 -10.83 12.10 1.55
N LYS A 453 -12.13 12.06 1.32
CA LYS A 453 -13.16 12.52 2.24
C LYS A 453 -13.85 11.29 2.79
N ALA A 454 -13.42 10.82 3.95
CA ALA A 454 -14.10 9.72 4.63
C ALA A 454 -15.58 10.11 4.87
N PRO A 455 -16.54 9.23 4.54
CA PRO A 455 -17.95 9.46 4.85
C PRO A 455 -18.15 9.70 6.35
N HIS A 456 -18.99 10.68 6.69
CA HIS A 456 -19.43 10.89 8.06
C HIS A 456 -20.51 9.85 8.39
N THR A 457 -20.10 8.75 9.02
CA THR A 457 -21.01 7.66 9.37
C THR A 457 -21.49 7.77 10.81
N VAL A 458 -22.65 7.18 11.12
CA VAL A 458 -23.13 7.03 12.50
C VAL A 458 -22.08 6.33 13.36
N GLY A 459 -21.44 5.29 12.83
CA GLY A 459 -20.35 4.59 13.52
C GLY A 459 -19.16 5.51 13.83
N LEU A 460 -18.80 6.44 12.94
CA LEU A 460 -17.74 7.42 13.20
C LEU A 460 -18.15 8.40 14.31
N ILE A 461 -19.39 8.88 14.28
CA ILE A 461 -19.93 9.77 15.33
C ILE A 461 -19.87 9.08 16.70
N GLU A 462 -20.25 7.79 16.78
CA GLU A 462 -20.11 7.02 18.02
C GLU A 462 -18.65 6.94 18.51
N GLN A 463 -17.68 6.73 17.60
CA GLN A 463 -16.26 6.70 17.95
C GLN A 463 -15.77 8.06 18.47
N VAL A 464 -16.22 9.16 17.85
CA VAL A 464 -15.91 10.52 18.29
C VAL A 464 -16.48 10.75 19.69
N THR A 465 -17.74 10.39 19.92
CA THR A 465 -18.39 10.50 21.23
C THR A 465 -17.62 9.76 22.32
N GLN A 466 -17.14 8.54 22.04
CA GLN A 466 -16.33 7.77 22.99
C GLN A 466 -14.93 8.35 23.22
N SER A 467 -14.40 9.08 22.24
CA SER A 467 -13.08 9.73 22.33
C SER A 467 -13.13 11.14 22.93
N LEU A 468 -14.33 11.68 23.18
CA LEU A 468 -14.50 12.99 23.82
C LEU A 468 -13.85 13.00 25.22
N PRO A 469 -13.30 14.15 25.66
CA PRO A 469 -13.00 14.36 27.07
C PRO A 469 -14.23 14.09 27.95
N SER A 470 -14.05 13.55 29.15
CA SER A 470 -15.16 13.12 30.03
C SER A 470 -16.18 14.21 30.32
N VAL A 471 -15.78 15.49 30.34
CA VAL A 471 -16.71 16.63 30.49
C VAL A 471 -17.62 16.78 29.27
N LEU A 472 -17.09 16.65 28.06
CA LEU A 472 -17.89 16.73 26.83
C LEU A 472 -18.76 15.49 26.65
N GLN A 473 -18.29 14.30 27.06
CA GLN A 473 -19.14 13.10 27.12
C GLN A 473 -20.35 13.30 28.04
N PHE A 474 -20.14 13.91 29.21
CA PHE A 474 -21.23 14.25 30.12
C PHE A 474 -22.26 15.17 29.49
N TRP A 475 -21.80 16.24 28.81
CA TRP A 475 -22.71 17.18 28.16
C TRP A 475 -23.46 16.54 26.99
N HIS A 476 -22.78 15.75 26.16
CA HIS A 476 -23.44 14.97 25.12
C HIS A 476 -24.52 14.05 25.71
N PHE A 477 -24.20 13.32 26.79
CA PHE A 477 -25.17 12.45 27.46
C PHE A 477 -26.37 13.21 28.03
N ALA A 478 -26.14 14.33 28.73
CA ALA A 478 -27.20 15.14 29.32
C ALA A 478 -28.11 15.79 28.25
N LEU A 479 -27.52 16.27 27.16
CA LEU A 479 -28.24 16.87 26.03
C LEU A 479 -29.02 15.83 25.22
N SER A 480 -28.48 14.62 25.06
CA SER A 480 -29.17 13.53 24.34
C SER A 480 -30.38 13.01 25.10
N ARG A 481 -30.29 12.91 26.44
CA ARG A 481 -31.40 12.44 27.27
C ARG A 481 -32.49 13.50 27.52
N GLY A 482 -32.21 14.77 27.21
CA GLY A 482 -33.16 15.88 27.36
C GLY A 482 -33.38 16.38 28.79
N PHE A 483 -32.55 15.95 29.76
CA PHE A 483 -32.63 16.40 31.16
C PHE A 483 -31.27 16.57 31.82
N LEU A 484 -31.16 17.56 32.72
CA LEU A 484 -29.85 17.96 33.25
C LEU A 484 -29.41 17.19 34.49
N LEU A 485 -30.30 16.93 35.45
CA LEU A 485 -29.98 16.29 36.72
C LEU A 485 -30.75 14.98 36.88
N SER A 486 -30.20 14.00 37.59
CA SER A 486 -30.83 12.70 37.76
C SER A 486 -30.69 12.09 39.15
N HIS A 487 -31.62 11.21 39.49
CA HIS A 487 -31.56 10.42 40.70
C HIS A 487 -30.45 9.37 40.55
N ARG A 488 -29.56 9.31 41.54
CA ARG A 488 -28.35 8.47 41.51
C ARG A 488 -28.61 6.98 41.27
N ASP A 489 -29.73 6.47 41.77
CA ASP A 489 -30.03 5.03 41.77
C ASP A 489 -31.01 4.64 40.67
N THR A 490 -31.94 5.53 40.30
CA THR A 490 -32.99 5.24 39.32
C THR A 490 -32.72 5.86 37.94
N GLY A 491 -31.80 6.82 37.84
CA GLY A 491 -31.52 7.56 36.60
C GLY A 491 -32.64 8.50 36.15
N THR A 492 -33.74 8.59 36.91
CA THR A 492 -34.90 9.43 36.58
C THR A 492 -34.59 10.91 36.79
N PRO A 493 -35.20 11.83 36.02
CA PRO A 493 -34.93 13.27 36.13
C PRO A 493 -35.13 13.83 37.55
N VAL A 494 -34.27 14.78 37.94
CA VAL A 494 -34.34 15.53 39.20
C VAL A 494 -34.42 17.01 38.89
N LYS A 495 -35.21 17.74 39.68
CA LYS A 495 -35.37 19.20 39.54
C LYS A 495 -34.16 19.93 40.14
N ALA A 496 -33.66 20.94 39.43
CA ALA A 496 -32.63 21.82 39.93
C ALA A 496 -33.16 22.76 41.03
N TYR A 497 -32.37 23.00 42.08
CA TYR A 497 -32.79 23.85 43.17
C TYR A 497 -32.87 25.32 42.72
N GLY A 498 -34.08 25.84 42.52
CA GLY A 498 -34.31 27.21 42.03
C GLY A 498 -34.65 27.32 40.54
N GLY A 499 -34.78 26.19 39.83
CA GLY A 499 -35.45 26.11 38.52
C GLY A 499 -36.97 25.90 38.67
N ASN A 500 -37.73 26.14 37.59
CA ASN A 500 -39.18 25.93 37.61
C ASN A 500 -39.57 24.47 37.89
N ALA A 501 -40.68 24.28 38.60
CA ALA A 501 -41.10 22.98 39.12
C ALA A 501 -41.65 21.99 38.07
N SER A 502 -41.62 22.29 36.77
CA SER A 502 -42.23 21.47 35.71
C SER A 502 -41.26 20.86 34.70
N ASP A 503 -39.98 21.26 34.68
CA ASP A 503 -39.15 21.02 33.49
C ASP A 503 -38.00 20.02 33.78
N ASP A 504 -37.90 19.02 32.91
CA ASP A 504 -36.81 18.04 32.87
C ASP A 504 -35.45 18.70 32.50
N TRP A 505 -35.51 19.82 31.75
CA TRP A 505 -34.37 20.71 31.47
C TRP A 505 -34.58 22.08 32.14
N PRO A 506 -33.81 22.42 33.19
CA PRO A 506 -34.08 23.61 34.00
C PRO A 506 -33.58 24.89 33.33
N ASP A 507 -34.26 26.02 33.57
CA ASP A 507 -33.83 27.38 33.20
C ASP A 507 -32.70 27.90 34.11
N LYS A 508 -32.60 27.36 35.33
CA LYS A 508 -31.58 27.69 36.32
C LYS A 508 -31.11 26.48 37.09
N ALA A 509 -29.81 26.38 37.32
CA ALA A 509 -29.21 25.35 38.17
C ALA A 509 -27.99 25.89 38.92
N TRP A 510 -27.72 25.38 40.12
CA TRP A 510 -26.48 25.76 40.78
C TRP A 510 -25.29 25.06 40.13
N LYS A 511 -24.16 25.77 40.02
CA LYS A 511 -22.91 25.17 39.51
C LYS A 511 -22.52 23.86 40.22
N TYR A 512 -22.72 23.79 41.53
CA TYR A 512 -22.36 22.60 42.28
C TYR A 512 -23.29 21.40 41.99
N GLU A 513 -24.55 21.64 41.59
CA GLU A 513 -25.49 20.56 41.24
C GLU A 513 -25.07 19.91 39.93
N VAL A 514 -24.77 20.73 38.91
CA VAL A 514 -24.30 20.24 37.60
C VAL A 514 -22.97 19.50 37.74
N TYR A 515 -22.03 20.05 38.53
CA TYR A 515 -20.77 19.36 38.78
C TYR A 515 -20.95 18.08 39.61
N ASN A 516 -21.91 18.03 40.54
CA ASN A 516 -22.23 16.82 41.29
C ASN A 516 -22.88 15.75 40.41
N GLU A 517 -23.72 16.12 39.45
CA GLU A 517 -24.25 15.21 38.44
C GLU A 517 -23.10 14.57 37.66
N TYR A 518 -22.19 15.39 37.13
CA TYR A 518 -20.98 14.91 36.45
C TYR A 518 -20.14 13.98 37.34
N ARG A 519 -19.79 14.43 38.55
CA ARG A 519 -18.85 13.71 39.42
C ARG A 519 -19.44 12.44 40.03
N ASN A 520 -20.66 12.51 40.55
CA ASN A 520 -21.21 11.48 41.42
C ASN A 520 -22.13 10.49 40.68
N ASN A 521 -22.78 10.95 39.61
CA ASN A 521 -23.71 10.14 38.83
C ASN A 521 -23.05 9.67 37.53
N PHE A 522 -22.53 10.59 36.70
CA PHE A 522 -21.92 10.25 35.41
C PHE A 522 -20.58 9.51 35.57
N CYS A 523 -19.62 10.07 36.31
CA CYS A 523 -18.31 9.45 36.56
C CYS A 523 -18.33 8.37 37.67
N LYS A 524 -19.47 7.73 37.94
CA LYS A 524 -19.61 6.75 39.03
C LYS A 524 -18.67 5.56 38.81
N GLY A 525 -17.70 5.40 39.70
CA GLY A 525 -16.71 4.31 39.63
C GLY A 525 -15.44 4.65 38.86
N GLU A 526 -15.33 5.87 38.31
CA GLU A 526 -14.11 6.34 37.65
C GLU A 526 -13.03 6.79 38.65
N ARG A 527 -11.75 6.52 38.34
CA ARG A 527 -10.61 6.89 39.19
C ARG A 527 -10.08 8.31 38.94
N ASN A 528 -10.25 8.83 37.72
CA ASN A 528 -9.62 10.08 37.27
C ASN A 528 -10.67 11.15 36.88
N ILE A 529 -11.39 11.66 37.87
CA ILE A 529 -12.45 12.66 37.67
C ILE A 529 -11.85 14.07 37.61
N LYS A 530 -12.30 14.89 36.65
CA LYS A 530 -11.87 16.29 36.55
C LYS A 530 -12.32 17.09 37.78
N SER A 531 -11.47 18.00 38.24
CA SER A 531 -11.83 18.94 39.32
C SER A 531 -12.93 19.90 38.88
N ASP A 532 -13.66 20.50 39.82
CA ASP A 532 -14.72 21.50 39.54
C ASP A 532 -14.22 22.60 38.60
N LYS A 533 -13.02 23.14 38.89
CA LYS A 533 -12.39 24.15 38.04
C LYS A 533 -12.16 23.65 36.62
N ALA A 534 -11.60 22.44 36.45
CA ALA A 534 -11.32 21.87 35.13
C ALA A 534 -12.62 21.54 34.36
N PHE A 535 -13.63 21.00 35.04
CA PHE A 535 -14.95 20.74 34.49
C PHE A 535 -15.56 22.01 33.88
N TRP A 536 -15.58 23.10 34.64
CA TRP A 536 -16.13 24.36 34.15
C TRP A 536 -15.27 25.00 33.05
N THR A 537 -13.93 24.98 33.18
CA THR A 537 -13.04 25.45 32.12
C THR A 537 -13.29 24.76 30.78
N GLU A 538 -13.61 23.46 30.80
CA GLU A 538 -13.91 22.70 29.59
C GLU A 538 -15.33 22.94 29.09
N THR A 539 -16.32 23.01 29.99
CA THR A 539 -17.72 23.35 29.66
C THR A 539 -17.83 24.68 28.92
N TRP A 540 -17.12 25.72 29.39
CA TRP A 540 -17.18 27.06 28.79
C TRP A 540 -16.60 27.15 27.37
N LYS A 541 -15.89 26.12 26.90
CA LYS A 541 -15.37 26.12 25.52
C LYS A 541 -16.48 25.99 24.49
N PHE A 542 -17.50 25.16 24.76
CA PHE A 542 -18.65 25.02 23.86
C PHE A 542 -19.79 25.93 24.28
N TRP A 543 -20.02 26.07 25.59
CA TRP A 543 -21.08 26.91 26.13
C TRP A 543 -20.57 28.32 26.46
N VAL A 544 -20.25 29.08 25.41
CA VAL A 544 -19.60 30.41 25.52
C VAL A 544 -20.49 31.46 26.20
N ASN A 545 -21.81 31.33 26.07
CA ASN A 545 -22.77 32.27 26.63
C ASN A 545 -23.21 31.93 28.06
N GLY A 546 -22.66 30.89 28.68
CA GLY A 546 -23.01 30.48 30.03
C GLY A 546 -22.73 31.59 31.06
N LYS A 547 -23.77 32.10 31.72
CA LYS A 547 -23.65 33.15 32.73
C LYS A 547 -23.79 32.55 34.14
N ALA A 548 -22.77 32.77 34.96
CA ALA A 548 -22.81 32.43 36.39
C ALA A 548 -23.01 33.69 37.24
N GLY A 549 -24.17 33.84 37.86
CA GLY A 549 -24.44 34.88 38.85
C GLY A 549 -23.91 34.50 40.24
N GLN A 550 -23.23 35.43 40.92
CA GLN A 550 -22.84 35.26 42.32
C GLN A 550 -24.03 35.56 43.24
N THR A 551 -24.28 34.69 44.23
CA THR A 551 -25.26 34.97 45.28
C THR A 551 -24.61 35.43 46.58
N ARG A 552 -25.35 36.19 47.38
CA ARG A 552 -24.89 36.60 48.72
C ARG A 552 -24.81 35.36 49.63
N PRO A 553 -23.77 35.23 50.48
CA PRO A 553 -23.73 34.18 51.49
C PRO A 553 -24.97 34.27 52.38
N GLN A 554 -25.66 33.14 52.57
CA GLN A 554 -26.89 33.10 53.36
C GLN A 554 -26.60 33.23 54.86
N PHE A 555 -25.39 32.87 55.29
CA PHE A 555 -24.90 32.97 56.67
C PHE A 555 -23.43 33.45 56.73
N PRO A 556 -23.01 34.14 57.80
CA PRO A 556 -21.61 34.49 58.03
C PRO A 556 -20.72 33.22 58.04
N GLY A 557 -19.70 33.17 57.18
CA GLY A 557 -18.79 32.03 57.05
C GLY A 557 -19.19 30.98 56.00
N SER A 558 -20.37 31.09 55.38
CA SER A 558 -20.76 30.20 54.26
C SER A 558 -20.06 30.59 52.94
N SER A 559 -19.72 29.58 52.13
CA SER A 559 -19.15 29.80 50.80
C SER A 559 -20.18 30.38 49.85
N ARG A 560 -19.76 31.30 48.96
CA ARG A 560 -20.62 31.85 47.91
C ARG A 560 -21.01 30.72 46.95
N LYS A 561 -22.31 30.62 46.66
CA LYS A 561 -22.84 29.73 45.62
C LYS A 561 -22.99 30.51 44.31
N TYR A 562 -22.92 29.79 43.21
CA TYR A 562 -23.01 30.35 41.86
C TYR A 562 -24.21 29.73 41.16
N LEU A 563 -25.16 30.57 40.78
CA LEU A 563 -26.36 30.16 40.05
C LEU A 563 -26.10 30.36 38.55
N LEU A 564 -26.44 29.36 37.75
CA LEU A 564 -26.36 29.43 36.30
C LEU A 564 -27.72 29.78 35.73
N GLU A 565 -27.71 30.63 34.71
CA GLU A 565 -28.80 30.71 33.74
C GLU A 565 -28.48 29.69 32.65
N ILE A 566 -29.33 28.68 32.49
CA ILE A 566 -29.16 27.57 31.56
C ILE A 566 -29.94 27.91 30.27
N ASP A 567 -29.29 27.82 29.12
CA ASP A 567 -29.95 28.00 27.83
C ASP A 567 -30.91 26.80 27.56
N THR A 568 -31.85 26.95 26.62
CA THR A 568 -32.74 25.86 26.22
C THR A 568 -31.94 24.63 25.76
N CYS A 569 -32.51 23.42 25.91
CA CYS A 569 -31.83 22.19 25.48
C CYS A 569 -31.43 22.26 24.00
N GLU A 570 -32.32 22.73 23.13
CA GLU A 570 -32.05 22.94 21.70
C GLU A 570 -30.88 23.91 21.45
N SER A 571 -30.84 25.08 22.13
CA SER A 571 -29.75 26.05 22.00
C SER A 571 -28.41 25.46 22.45
N MET A 572 -28.43 24.67 23.53
CA MET A 572 -27.24 23.97 24.02
C MET A 572 -26.80 22.85 23.08
N GLN A 573 -27.73 22.11 22.48
CA GLN A 573 -27.45 21.13 21.43
C GLN A 573 -26.82 21.79 20.20
N ASP A 574 -27.34 22.93 19.76
CA ASP A 574 -26.76 23.70 18.65
C ASP A 574 -25.34 24.21 18.96
N ALA A 575 -25.14 24.76 20.17
CA ALA A 575 -23.82 25.22 20.61
C ALA A 575 -22.81 24.06 20.71
N PHE A 576 -23.25 22.91 21.23
CA PHE A 576 -22.45 21.70 21.33
C PHE A 576 -22.15 21.13 19.94
N THR A 577 -23.13 21.06 19.04
CA THR A 577 -22.98 20.64 17.63
C THR A 577 -22.00 21.56 16.91
N LYS A 578 -22.09 22.88 17.11
CA LYS A 578 -21.17 23.84 16.50
C LYS A 578 -19.72 23.67 16.98
N TYR A 579 -19.53 23.30 18.25
CA TYR A 579 -18.22 23.10 18.85
C TYR A 579 -17.61 21.73 18.52
N THR A 580 -18.44 20.69 18.50
CA THR A 580 -18.01 19.28 18.41
C THR A 580 -18.38 18.59 17.10
N GLY A 581 -19.15 19.21 16.22
CA GLY A 581 -19.67 18.57 15.01
C GLY A 581 -20.66 17.41 15.24
N ILE A 582 -20.98 17.06 16.50
CA ILE A 582 -21.88 15.96 16.85
C ILE A 582 -23.32 16.46 16.84
N GLN A 583 -24.18 15.82 16.05
CA GLN A 583 -25.62 16.11 15.99
C GLN A 583 -26.39 15.28 17.03
N PHE A 584 -27.51 15.84 17.53
CA PHE A 584 -28.38 15.25 18.56
C PHE A 584 -29.65 14.66 17.99
#